data_AF-A0A0F8WXC6-F1
#
_entry.id   AF-A0A0F8WXC6-F1
#
_cell.length_a   1.000
_cell.length_b   1.000
_cell.length_c   1.000
_cell.angle_alpha   90.00
_cell.angle_beta   90.00
_cell.angle_gamma   90.00
#
_symmetry.space_group_name_H-M   'P 1'
#
loop_
_entity.id
_entity.type
_entity.pdbx_description
1 polymer ?
#
loop_
_entity_poly.entity_id
_entity_poly.type
_entity_poly.pdbx_seq_one_letter_code
_entity_poly.pdbx_strand_id
1 'polypeptide(L)'
;MNHELKTWPFYFDEVLLGLKPFEYRENDRGFQPGHTLRLREWNPDRKEYTGRNIHLLITKFWNSIPGLPENYCIMAIRFLRFWEDT
;
A
#
# COMPACT_ATOMS: atom_id res chain seq x y z
N MET A 1 -7.35 12.39 -2.29
CA MET A 1 -8.08 11.10 -2.43
C MET A 1 -7.44 10.06 -1.52
N ASN A 2 -8.25 9.22 -0.87
CA ASN A 2 -7.78 8.13 0.00
C ASN A 2 -8.18 6.78 -0.61
N HIS A 3 -7.25 5.84 -0.66
CA HIS A 3 -7.44 4.52 -1.27
C HIS A 3 -7.26 3.41 -0.23
N GLU A 4 -8.26 2.56 -0.05
CA GLU A 4 -8.16 1.42 0.88
C GLU A 4 -7.74 0.15 0.16
N LEU A 5 -6.69 -0.51 0.66
CA LEU A 5 -6.10 -1.69 0.03
C LEU A 5 -5.85 -2.78 1.06
N LYS A 6 -6.07 -4.04 0.66
CA LYS A 6 -5.56 -5.20 1.40
C LYS A 6 -4.06 -5.32 1.22
N THR A 7 -3.35 -5.75 2.27
CA THR A 7 -1.98 -6.23 2.18
C THR A 7 -1.80 -7.42 3.11
N TRP A 8 -0.94 -8.36 2.76
CA TRP A 8 -0.68 -9.56 3.57
C TRP A 8 0.26 -9.26 4.73
N PRO A 9 0.27 -10.10 5.79
CA PRO A 9 1.03 -9.83 7.01
C PRO A 9 2.50 -9.51 6.80
N PHE A 10 3.18 -10.34 6.00
CA PHE A 10 4.59 -10.16 5.69
C PHE A 10 4.89 -8.78 5.09
N TYR A 11 4.18 -8.39 4.03
CA TYR A 11 4.38 -7.09 3.39
C TYR A 11 3.89 -5.93 4.26
N PHE A 12 2.86 -6.15 5.08
CA PHE A 12 2.41 -5.15 6.06
C PHE A 12 3.53 -4.78 7.01
N ASP A 13 4.20 -5.79 7.59
CA ASP A 13 5.31 -5.59 8.51
C ASP A 13 6.52 -4.94 7.82
N GLU A 14 6.85 -5.34 6.58
CA GLU A 14 7.92 -4.67 5.82
C GLU A 14 7.63 -3.19 5.57
N VAL A 15 6.37 -2.83 5.29
CA VAL A 15 5.96 -1.43 5.12
C VAL A 15 5.97 -0.69 6.46
N LEU A 16 5.47 -1.32 7.53
CA LEU A 16 5.45 -0.74 8.89
C LEU A 16 6.85 -0.42 9.40
N LEU A 17 7.80 -1.34 9.18
CA LEU A 17 9.20 -1.21 9.57
C LEU A 17 10.02 -0.32 8.62
N GLY A 18 9.42 0.16 7.51
CA GLY A 18 10.08 1.00 6.52
C GLY A 18 11.08 0.25 5.61
N LEU A 19 11.11 -1.09 5.67
CA LEU A 19 11.95 -1.94 4.83
C LEU A 19 11.46 -1.99 3.38
N LYS A 20 10.15 -1.80 3.19
CA LYS A 20 9.49 -1.70 1.89
C LYS A 20 8.93 -0.30 1.67
N PRO A 21 9.72 0.66 1.13
CA PRO A 21 9.32 2.06 0.98
C PRO A 21 8.46 2.31 -0.28
N PHE A 22 7.87 1.26 -0.87
CA PHE A 22 7.07 1.37 -2.08
C PHE A 22 5.94 0.34 -2.12
N GLU A 23 4.87 0.64 -2.85
CA GLU A 23 3.81 -0.30 -3.24
C GLU A 23 3.88 -0.59 -4.74
N TYR A 24 3.58 -1.83 -5.13
CA TYR A 24 3.42 -2.27 -6.52
C TYR A 24 1.98 -2.75 -6.71
N ARG A 25 1.24 -2.13 -7.64
CA ARG A 25 -0.21 -2.36 -7.81
C ARG A 25 -0.63 -2.21 -9.25
N GLU A 26 -1.70 -2.87 -9.64
CA GLU A 26 -2.51 -2.44 -10.78
C GLU A 26 -3.02 -1.01 -10.51
N ASN A 27 -3.00 -0.15 -11.51
CA ASN A 27 -3.43 1.24 -11.42
C ASN A 27 -4.91 1.40 -11.82
N ASP A 28 -5.77 0.57 -11.23
CA ASP A 28 -7.23 0.55 -11.45
C ASP A 28 -7.97 1.74 -10.80
N ARG A 29 -7.26 2.55 -10.01
CA ARG A 29 -7.83 3.64 -9.19
C ARG A 29 -7.28 5.02 -9.50
N GLY A 30 -6.38 5.14 -10.49
CA GLY A 30 -5.71 6.41 -10.81
C GLY A 30 -4.92 6.96 -9.63
N PHE A 31 -3.98 6.16 -9.08
CA PHE A 31 -3.10 6.61 -8.01
C PHE A 31 -2.21 7.77 -8.47
N GLN A 32 -1.92 8.71 -7.57
CA GLN A 32 -1.12 9.90 -7.87
C GLN A 32 -0.35 10.36 -6.63
N PRO A 33 0.79 11.06 -6.79
CA PRO A 33 1.43 11.76 -5.69
C PRO A 33 0.45 12.71 -4.98
N GLY A 34 0.52 12.77 -3.64
CA GLY A 34 -0.43 13.51 -2.82
C GLY A 34 -1.69 12.73 -2.42
N HIS A 35 -1.99 11.60 -3.07
CA HIS A 35 -3.00 10.65 -2.59
C HIS A 35 -2.48 9.89 -1.37
N THR A 36 -3.41 9.34 -0.58
CA THR A 36 -3.08 8.49 0.57
C THR A 36 -3.56 7.07 0.38
N LEU A 37 -2.83 6.12 0.98
CA LEU A 37 -3.17 4.70 1.03
C LEU A 37 -3.47 4.29 2.47
N ARG A 38 -4.61 3.65 2.69
CA ARG A 38 -4.87 2.87 3.91
C ARG A 38 -4.61 1.40 3.58
N LEU A 39 -3.47 0.89 4.04
CA LEU A 39 -3.20 -0.54 3.98
C LEU A 39 -3.87 -1.21 5.19
N ARG A 40 -4.77 -2.14 4.91
CA ARG A 40 -5.46 -2.97 5.90
C ARG A 40 -4.85 -4.36 5.84
N GLU A 41 -4.29 -4.82 6.95
CA GLU A 41 -3.73 -6.16 6.98
C GLU A 41 -4.85 -7.20 6.82
N TRP A 42 -4.67 -8.10 5.86
CA TRP A 42 -5.55 -9.22 5.58
C TRP A 42 -4.81 -10.53 5.81
N ASN A 43 -5.26 -11.33 6.77
CA ASN A 43 -4.73 -12.67 7.01
C ASN A 43 -5.38 -13.67 6.02
N PRO A 44 -4.61 -14.25 5.07
CA PRO A 44 -5.17 -15.14 4.05
C PRO A 44 -5.62 -16.50 4.61
N ASP A 45 -5.00 -16.99 5.68
CA ASP A 45 -5.32 -18.28 6.29
C ASP A 45 -6.67 -18.23 7.02
N ARG A 46 -6.89 -17.14 7.78
CA ARG A 46 -8.13 -16.88 8.52
C ARG A 46 -9.21 -16.21 7.66
N LYS A 47 -8.84 -15.70 6.48
CA LYS A 47 -9.70 -14.94 5.54
C LYS A 47 -10.41 -13.75 6.21
N GLU A 48 -9.67 -13.00 7.02
CA GLU A 48 -10.20 -11.84 7.75
C GLU A 48 -9.19 -10.70 7.80
N TYR A 49 -9.69 -9.50 8.08
CA TYR A 49 -8.84 -8.39 8.49
C TYR A 49 -8.44 -8.57 9.95
N THR A 50 -7.19 -8.33 10.29
CA THR A 50 -6.68 -8.47 11.66
C THR A 50 -6.99 -7.27 12.55
N GLY A 51 -7.45 -6.17 11.95
CA GLY A 51 -7.60 -4.86 12.61
C GLY A 51 -6.36 -3.97 12.50
N ARG A 52 -5.21 -4.47 12.03
CA ARG A 52 -4.01 -3.64 11.81
C ARG A 52 -4.15 -2.78 10.56
N ASN A 53 -3.83 -1.49 10.70
CA ASN A 53 -3.94 -0.50 9.64
C ASN A 53 -2.69 0.41 9.57
N ILE A 54 -2.27 0.76 8.36
CA ILE A 54 -1.25 1.79 8.11
C ILE A 54 -1.81 2.84 7.15
N HIS A 55 -1.60 4.12 7.47
CA HIS A 55 -1.85 5.24 6.56
C HIS A 55 -0.53 5.75 5.99
N LEU A 56 -0.50 5.90 4.67
CA LEU A 56 0.68 6.26 3.89
C LEU A 56 0.35 7.40 2.94
N LEU A 57 1.34 8.24 2.65
CA LEU A 57 1.30 9.23 1.58
C LEU A 57 2.04 8.70 0.35
N ILE A 58 1.44 8.79 -0.83
CA ILE A 58 2.15 8.57 -2.09
C ILE A 58 2.98 9.82 -2.38
N THR A 59 4.29 9.64 -2.49
CA THR A 59 5.26 10.74 -2.72
C THR A 59 5.77 10.77 -4.16
N LYS A 60 5.90 9.60 -4.79
CA LYS A 60 6.26 9.43 -6.21
C LYS A 60 5.45 8.30 -6.82
N PHE A 61 5.29 8.35 -8.14
CA PHE A 61 4.47 7.41 -8.90
C PHE A 61 5.12 7.15 -10.25
N TRP A 62 5.12 5.88 -10.67
CA TRP A 62 5.57 5.44 -11.98
C TRP A 62 4.63 4.39 -12.53
N ASN A 63 4.18 4.55 -13.77
CA ASN A 63 3.37 3.58 -14.52
C ASN A 63 3.92 3.32 -15.94
N SER A 64 5.10 3.86 -16.25
CA SER A 64 5.77 3.68 -17.54
C SER A 64 7.27 3.64 -17.31
N ILE A 65 7.76 2.49 -16.87
CA ILE A 65 9.19 2.19 -16.71
C ILE A 65 9.50 0.84 -17.37
N PRO A 66 10.70 0.64 -17.93
CA PRO A 66 11.06 -0.65 -18.53
C PRO A 66 10.87 -1.82 -17.57
N GLY A 67 10.19 -2.88 -18.04
CA GLY A 67 9.92 -4.09 -17.25
C GLY A 67 8.67 -4.05 -16.36
N LEU A 68 7.99 -2.91 -16.27
CA LEU A 68 6.70 -2.82 -15.58
C LEU A 68 5.57 -3.27 -16.52
N PRO A 69 4.70 -4.22 -16.12
CA PRO A 69 3.56 -4.61 -16.93
C PRO A 69 2.60 -3.45 -17.21
N GLU A 70 1.89 -3.54 -18.33
CA GLU A 70 0.83 -2.59 -18.66
C GLU A 70 -0.22 -2.55 -17.54
N ASN A 71 -0.75 -1.35 -17.27
CA ASN A 71 -1.70 -1.06 -16.19
C ASN A 71 -1.16 -1.26 -14.77
N TYR A 72 0.10 -1.60 -14.55
CA TYR A 72 0.70 -1.60 -13.22
C TYR A 72 1.42 -0.28 -12.91
N CYS A 73 1.64 -0.04 -11.62
CA CYS A 73 2.33 1.11 -11.10
C CYS A 73 3.20 0.75 -9.89
N ILE A 74 4.21 1.59 -9.67
CA ILE A 74 5.00 1.62 -8.45
C ILE A 74 4.77 2.98 -7.79
N MET A 75 4.50 2.96 -6.48
CA MET A 75 4.26 4.15 -5.67
C MET A 75 5.31 4.20 -4.57
N ALA A 76 6.14 5.24 -4.53
CA ALA A 76 6.96 5.50 -3.35
C ALA A 76 6.06 6.05 -2.23
N ILE A 77 6.17 5.48 -1.03
CA ILE A 77 5.28 5.77 0.09
C ILE A 77 6.05 6.38 1.26
N ARG A 78 5.38 7.27 1.99
CA ARG A 78 5.86 7.80 3.27
C ARG A 78 4.87 7.43 4.37
N PHE A 79 5.39 6.85 5.45
CA PHE A 79 4.61 6.53 6.62
C PHE A 79 3.97 7.79 7.22
N LEU A 80 2.67 7.70 7.55
CA LEU A 80 1.96 8.74 8.28
C LEU A 80 1.56 8.26 9.68
N ARG A 81 0.87 7.11 9.76
CA ARG A 81 0.34 6.58 11.01
C ARG A 81 0.08 5.09 10.93
N PHE A 82 0.21 4.40 12.07
CA PHE A 82 -0.26 3.05 12.32
C PHE A 82 -1.36 3.06 13.40
N TRP A 83 -2.32 2.14 13.33
CA TRP A 83 -3.28 1.87 14.39
C TRP A 83 -3.87 0.46 14.27
N GLU A 84 -4.45 -0.01 15.36
CA GLU A 84 -5.23 -1.25 15.41
C GLU A 84 -6.68 -0.91 15.76
N ASP A 85 -7.62 -1.53 15.05
CA ASP A 85 -9.04 -1.42 15.33
C ASP A 85 -9.32 -2.22 16.62
N THR A 86 -9.43 -1.52 17.76
CA THR A 86 -9.85 -2.07 19.06
C THR A 86 -11.32 -2.46 19.09
#